data_AF-A0A2N6EUR0-F1
#
_entry.id   AF-A0A2N6EUR0-F1
#
_cell.length_a   1.000
_cell.length_b   1.000
_cell.length_c   1.000
_cell.angle_alpha   90.00
_cell.angle_beta   90.00
_cell.angle_gamma   90.00
#
_symmetry.space_group_name_H-M   'P 1'
#
loop_
_entity.id
_entity.type
_entity.pdbx_description
1 polymer ?
#
loop_
_entity_poly.entity_id
_entity_poly.type
_entity_poly.pdbx_seq_one_letter_code
_entity_poly.pdbx_strand_id
1 'polypeptide(L)'
;MGVEIERKFLVATDSWREQARCRSRYVQGYLSTLPGRSVRVRVADDQGWLTVKGATIGATRSEFEYAIPVEDAQEMLHKLCQRPLIDKWRHLIDINGLTWEVDEFLGENNGLILAEIELTSEQQAFTRPDWLGQEVTDDPRYFNASLSVTPYSVWEKRP
;
A
#
# COMPACT_ATOMS: atom_id res chain seq x y z
N MET A 1 18.79 5.34 11.42
CA MET A 1 17.69 4.75 10.62
C MET A 1 16.41 5.31 11.19
N GLY A 2 15.70 6.12 10.41
CA GLY A 2 14.48 6.78 10.85
C GLY A 2 13.34 5.78 10.99
N VAL A 3 12.43 6.04 11.92
CA VAL A 3 11.11 5.41 11.91
C VAL A 3 10.33 6.12 10.79
N GLU A 4 9.90 5.38 9.77
CA GLU A 4 8.95 5.91 8.77
C GLU A 4 7.60 6.11 9.47
N ILE A 5 7.02 7.31 9.34
CA ILE A 5 5.75 7.67 9.96
C ILE A 5 4.73 7.86 8.85
N GLU A 6 3.92 6.84 8.61
CA GLU A 6 2.85 6.85 7.62
C GLU A 6 1.49 6.99 8.32
N ARG A 7 0.60 7.82 7.77
CA ARG A 7 -0.80 7.86 8.17
C ARG A 7 -1.70 7.47 7.00
N LYS A 8 -2.76 6.72 7.30
CA LYS A 8 -3.62 6.09 6.30
C LYS A 8 -5.09 6.43 6.52
N PHE A 9 -5.79 6.73 5.45
CA PHE A 9 -7.16 7.20 5.49
C PHE A 9 -8.00 6.52 4.41
N LEU A 10 -9.27 6.29 4.72
CA LEU A 10 -10.28 6.07 3.70
C LEU A 10 -10.49 7.35 2.88
N VAL A 11 -10.89 7.18 1.62
CA VAL A 11 -11.30 8.31 0.77
C VAL A 11 -12.82 8.44 0.78
N ALA A 12 -13.32 9.63 1.08
CA ALA A 12 -14.74 9.92 1.25
C ALA A 12 -15.44 10.34 -0.05
N THR A 13 -14.73 10.99 -0.98
CA THR A 13 -15.30 11.47 -2.25
C THR A 13 -14.30 11.34 -3.39
N ASP A 14 -14.76 11.23 -4.63
CA ASP A 14 -13.90 11.10 -5.83
C ASP A 14 -13.21 12.41 -6.28
N SER A 15 -13.37 13.51 -5.54
CA SER A 15 -12.82 14.83 -5.93
C SER A 15 -11.27 14.88 -5.93
N TRP A 16 -10.61 13.87 -5.37
CA TRP A 16 -9.15 13.69 -5.46
C TRP A 16 -8.67 13.43 -6.88
N ARG A 17 -9.50 12.85 -7.76
CA ARG A 17 -9.09 12.40 -9.10
C ARG A 17 -8.60 13.55 -9.97
N GLU A 18 -9.24 14.71 -9.87
CA GLU A 18 -8.87 15.92 -10.60
C GLU A 18 -7.55 16.54 -10.12
N GLN A 19 -7.11 16.18 -8.91
CA GLN A 19 -5.88 16.69 -8.29
C GLN A 19 -4.67 15.76 -8.53
N ALA A 20 -4.89 14.54 -9.03
CA ALA A 20 -3.84 13.57 -9.32
C ALA A 20 -2.97 14.03 -10.48
N ARG A 21 -1.67 14.22 -10.22
CA ARG A 21 -0.72 14.66 -11.26
C ARG A 21 -0.22 13.51 -12.13
N CYS A 22 -0.11 12.32 -11.55
CA CYS A 22 0.34 11.12 -12.22
C CYS A 22 -0.22 9.89 -11.51
N ARG A 23 -0.12 8.74 -12.19
CA ARG A 23 -0.41 7.44 -11.60
C ARG A 23 0.57 6.40 -12.09
N SER A 24 0.76 5.39 -11.28
CA SER A 24 1.57 4.22 -11.58
C SER A 24 0.80 2.96 -11.18
N ARG A 25 0.95 1.88 -11.95
CA ARG A 25 0.32 0.60 -11.62
C ARG A 25 1.21 -0.18 -10.68
N TYR A 26 0.63 -0.66 -9.58
CA TYR A 26 1.32 -1.49 -8.61
C TYR A 26 0.68 -2.87 -8.59
N VAL A 27 1.47 -3.89 -8.87
CA VAL A 27 1.09 -5.30 -8.68
C VAL A 27 2.08 -5.91 -7.69
N GLN A 28 1.59 -6.45 -6.58
CA GLN A 28 2.43 -7.06 -5.57
C GLN A 28 1.81 -8.34 -5.02
N GLY A 29 2.69 -9.23 -4.56
CA GLY A 29 2.33 -10.51 -3.99
C GLY A 29 3.36 -10.95 -2.96
N TYR A 30 3.01 -11.95 -2.17
CA TYR A 30 3.87 -12.47 -1.12
C TYR A 30 4.31 -13.89 -1.48
N LEU A 31 5.62 -14.12 -1.52
CA LEU A 31 6.19 -15.48 -1.63
C LEU A 31 6.06 -16.22 -0.31
N SER A 32 6.12 -15.49 0.81
CA SER A 32 5.95 -16.02 2.15
C SER A 32 5.41 -14.95 3.09
N THR A 33 4.44 -15.34 3.92
CA THR A 33 3.77 -14.50 4.93
C THR A 33 3.87 -15.12 6.32
N LEU A 34 4.96 -15.85 6.60
CA LEU A 34 5.13 -16.52 7.89
C LEU A 34 5.24 -15.50 9.05
N PRO A 35 4.73 -15.82 10.25
CA PRO A 35 4.94 -14.98 11.42
C PRO A 35 6.42 -14.66 11.62
N GLY A 36 6.74 -13.38 11.71
CA GLY A 36 8.11 -12.89 11.91
C GLY A 36 8.98 -12.76 10.64
N ARG A 37 8.49 -13.11 9.45
CA ARG A 37 9.18 -12.82 8.17
C ARG A 37 8.24 -12.81 6.98
N SER A 38 8.33 -11.77 6.15
CA SER A 38 7.61 -11.72 4.89
C SER A 38 8.55 -11.44 3.72
N VAL A 39 8.32 -12.12 2.60
CA VAL A 39 8.98 -11.84 1.33
C VAL A 39 7.93 -11.37 0.34
N ARG A 40 8.06 -10.12 -0.10
CA ARG A 40 7.14 -9.46 -1.03
C ARG A 40 7.83 -9.22 -2.36
N VAL A 41 7.15 -9.57 -3.43
CA VAL A 41 7.51 -9.15 -4.79
C VAL A 41 6.57 -8.04 -5.20
N ARG A 42 7.08 -6.96 -5.80
CA ARG A 42 6.30 -5.82 -6.29
C ARG A 42 6.80 -5.45 -7.69
N VAL A 43 5.86 -5.18 -8.58
CA VAL A 43 6.07 -4.49 -9.84
C VAL A 43 5.36 -3.14 -9.75
N ALA A 44 6.10 -2.06 -9.96
CA ALA A 44 5.58 -0.70 -10.08
C ALA A 44 5.87 -0.22 -11.50
N ASP A 45 4.83 -0.14 -12.34
CA ASP A 45 4.93 0.00 -13.80
C ASP A 45 5.91 -1.01 -14.42
N ASP A 46 7.12 -0.56 -14.78
CA ASP A 46 8.18 -1.33 -15.41
C ASP A 46 9.35 -1.67 -14.46
N GLN A 47 9.17 -1.47 -13.15
CA GLN A 47 10.21 -1.68 -12.14
C GLN A 47 9.86 -2.83 -11.19
N GLY A 48 10.75 -3.82 -11.10
CA GLY A 48 10.64 -4.97 -10.19
C GLY A 48 11.37 -4.74 -8.86
N TRP A 49 10.76 -5.19 -7.77
CA TRP A 49 11.31 -5.10 -6.42
C TRP A 49 11.09 -6.40 -5.64
N LEU A 50 12.10 -6.81 -4.88
CA LEU A 50 12.03 -7.85 -3.87
C LEU A 50 12.27 -7.24 -2.50
N THR A 51 11.27 -7.31 -1.63
CA THR A 51 11.36 -6.82 -0.26
C THR A 51 11.36 -7.99 0.72
N VAL A 52 12.41 -8.11 1.54
CA VAL A 52 12.48 -9.05 2.66
C VAL A 52 12.32 -8.26 3.94
N LYS A 53 11.32 -8.62 4.73
CA LYS A 53 11.00 -7.91 5.96
C LYS A 53 10.98 -8.88 7.15
N GLY A 54 11.68 -8.53 8.22
CA GLY A 54 11.75 -9.29 9.47
C GLY A 54 10.54 -9.08 10.39
N ALA A 55 10.67 -9.59 11.61
CA ALA A 55 9.67 -9.42 12.68
C ALA A 55 9.66 -7.97 13.16
N THR A 56 8.48 -7.49 13.54
CA THR A 56 8.34 -6.22 14.26
C THR A 56 8.80 -6.40 15.71
N ILE A 57 9.77 -5.59 16.15
CA ILE A 57 10.25 -5.53 17.54
C ILE A 57 10.00 -4.10 18.03
N GLY A 58 9.01 -3.95 18.91
CA GLY A 58 8.51 -2.62 19.31
C GLY A 58 7.94 -1.85 18.12
N ALA A 59 8.45 -0.64 17.86
CA ALA A 59 8.09 0.20 16.72
C ALA A 59 8.99 0.02 15.48
N THR A 60 9.90 -0.97 15.50
CA THR A 60 10.91 -1.14 14.45
C THR A 60 10.84 -2.50 13.79
N ARG A 61 11.28 -2.57 12.53
CA ARG A 61 11.31 -3.78 11.72
C ARG A 61 12.52 -3.73 10.80
N SER A 62 13.26 -4.83 10.69
CA SER A 62 14.30 -4.94 9.66
C SER A 62 13.65 -5.09 8.29
N GLU A 63 14.07 -4.26 7.34
CA GLU A 63 13.57 -4.25 5.97
C GLU A 63 14.74 -4.14 5.01
N PHE A 64 14.74 -5.00 3.99
CA PHE A 64 15.70 -5.01 2.90
C PHE A 64 14.93 -4.98 1.60
N GLU A 65 15.23 -4.01 0.74
CA GLU A 65 14.58 -3.85 -0.55
C GLU A 65 15.64 -3.85 -1.66
N TYR A 66 15.41 -4.68 -2.67
CA TYR A 66 16.30 -4.87 -3.80
C TYR A 66 15.54 -4.65 -5.10
N ALA A 67 16.10 -3.85 -5.99
CA ALA A 67 15.66 -3.83 -7.39
C ALA A 67 16.00 -5.18 -8.04
N ILE A 68 15.06 -5.73 -8.79
CA ILE A 68 15.23 -6.97 -9.57
C ILE A 68 14.70 -6.73 -11.00
N PRO A 69 15.12 -7.54 -12.00
CA PRO A 69 14.54 -7.46 -13.34
C PRO A 69 13.01 -7.57 -13.29
N VAL A 70 12.33 -6.74 -14.07
CA VAL A 70 10.86 -6.67 -14.03
C VAL A 70 10.24 -7.97 -14.54
N GLU A 71 10.87 -8.62 -15.51
CA GLU A 71 10.46 -9.91 -16.07
C GLU A 71 10.49 -11.00 -15.00
N ASP A 72 11.56 -11.05 -14.18
CA ASP A 72 11.68 -11.98 -13.05
C ASP A 72 10.59 -11.70 -12.00
N ALA A 73 10.37 -10.42 -11.67
CA ALA A 73 9.33 -10.03 -10.72
C ALA A 73 7.93 -10.45 -11.20
N GLN A 74 7.62 -10.23 -12.48
CA GLN A 74 6.37 -10.65 -13.11
C GLN A 74 6.19 -12.17 -13.09
N GLU A 75 7.26 -12.93 -13.39
CA GLU A 75 7.23 -14.38 -13.33
C GLU A 75 6.97 -14.90 -11.92
N MET A 76 7.65 -14.33 -10.91
CA MET A 76 7.43 -14.67 -9.50
C MET A 76 6.00 -14.35 -9.06
N LEU A 77 5.47 -13.17 -9.41
CA LEU A 77 4.08 -12.78 -9.12
C LEU A 77 3.07 -13.76 -9.74
N HIS A 78 3.31 -14.20 -10.96
CA HIS A 78 2.43 -15.13 -11.65
C HIS A 78 2.48 -16.52 -11.00
N LYS A 79 3.69 -17.08 -10.85
CA LYS A 79 3.88 -18.51 -10.60
C LYS A 79 4.04 -18.88 -9.13
N LEU A 80 4.58 -17.96 -8.30
CA LEU A 80 5.08 -18.30 -6.96
C LEU A 80 4.37 -17.57 -5.83
N CYS A 81 3.83 -16.37 -6.08
CA CYS A 81 3.16 -15.61 -5.04
C CYS A 81 1.82 -16.22 -4.63
N GLN A 82 1.53 -16.10 -3.33
CA GLN A 82 0.21 -16.40 -2.75
C GLN A 82 -0.86 -15.50 -3.39
N ARG A 83 -2.08 -16.03 -3.48
CA ARG A 83 -3.26 -15.33 -4.04
C ARG A 83 -4.23 -14.92 -2.92
N PRO A 84 -4.98 -13.82 -3.10
CA PRO A 84 -4.92 -12.90 -4.24
C PRO A 84 -3.65 -12.01 -4.26
N LEU A 85 -3.31 -11.51 -5.45
CA LEU A 85 -2.33 -10.42 -5.56
C LEU A 85 -3.01 -9.11 -5.19
N ILE A 86 -2.23 -8.15 -4.70
CA ILE A 86 -2.66 -6.76 -4.60
C ILE A 86 -2.35 -6.07 -5.93
N ASP A 87 -3.38 -5.62 -6.62
CA ASP A 87 -3.30 -4.82 -7.85
C ASP A 87 -3.99 -3.48 -7.58
N LYS A 88 -3.33 -2.36 -7.91
CA LYS A 88 -3.85 -1.02 -7.65
C LYS A 88 -3.25 0.02 -8.60
N TRP A 89 -3.99 1.10 -8.83
CA TRP A 89 -3.42 2.35 -9.31
C TRP A 89 -3.03 3.21 -8.12
N ARG A 90 -1.75 3.61 -8.05
CA ARG A 90 -1.29 4.61 -7.09
C ARG A 90 -1.24 5.96 -7.79
N HIS A 91 -2.04 6.90 -7.29
CA HIS A 91 -2.11 8.27 -7.76
C HIS A 91 -1.35 9.17 -6.80
N LEU A 92 -0.58 10.12 -7.34
CA LEU A 92 0.17 11.06 -6.52
C LEU A 92 -0.49 12.44 -6.58
N ILE A 93 -0.72 13.05 -5.41
CA ILE A 93 -1.32 14.38 -5.25
C ILE A 93 -0.42 15.20 -4.33
N ASP A 94 -0.02 16.40 -4.77
CA ASP A 94 0.83 17.27 -3.96
C ASP A 94 -0.02 18.37 -3.31
N ILE A 95 0.00 18.44 -1.98
CA ILE A 95 -0.78 19.41 -1.20
C ILE A 95 0.13 20.03 -0.17
N ASN A 96 0.37 21.34 -0.28
CA ASN A 96 1.18 22.12 0.66
C ASN A 96 2.57 21.53 0.93
N GLY A 97 3.23 21.03 -0.12
CA GLY A 97 4.58 20.47 -0.04
C GLY A 97 4.64 19.04 0.49
N LEU A 98 3.50 18.39 0.74
CA LEU A 98 3.43 16.97 1.08
C LEU A 98 2.81 16.19 -0.08
N THR A 99 3.34 15.00 -0.32
CA THR A 99 2.82 14.08 -1.33
C THR A 99 1.86 13.10 -0.67
N TRP A 100 0.64 13.06 -1.17
CA TRP A 100 -0.34 12.02 -0.88
C TRP A 100 -0.26 10.92 -1.92
N GLU A 101 -0.27 9.68 -1.46
CA GLU A 101 -0.42 8.49 -2.30
C GLU A 101 -1.86 7.99 -2.17
N VAL A 102 -2.66 8.15 -3.22
CA VAL A 102 -4.04 7.64 -3.28
C VAL A 102 -4.07 6.34 -4.07
N ASP A 103 -4.31 5.24 -3.38
CA ASP A 103 -4.38 3.90 -3.91
C ASP A 103 -5.83 3.52 -4.25
N GLU A 104 -6.10 3.38 -5.54
CA GLU A 104 -7.34 2.80 -6.07
C GLU A 104 -7.11 1.30 -6.34
N PHE A 105 -7.64 0.46 -5.46
CA PHE A 105 -7.45 -0.99 -5.54
C PHE A 105 -8.30 -1.63 -6.65
N LEU A 106 -7.75 -2.68 -7.24
CA LEU A 106 -8.34 -3.46 -8.33
C LEU A 106 -8.56 -4.93 -7.91
N GLY A 107 -9.13 -5.72 -8.82
CA GLY A 107 -9.32 -7.16 -8.63
C GLY A 107 -10.18 -7.47 -7.40
N GLU A 108 -9.72 -8.38 -6.54
CA GLU A 108 -10.45 -8.76 -5.33
C GLU A 108 -10.55 -7.65 -4.28
N ASN A 109 -9.73 -6.59 -4.41
CA ASN A 109 -9.79 -5.42 -3.55
C ASN A 109 -10.53 -4.24 -4.20
N ASN A 110 -11.18 -4.46 -5.35
CA ASN A 110 -11.88 -3.42 -6.09
C ASN A 110 -12.96 -2.71 -5.25
N GLY A 111 -12.98 -1.39 -5.33
CA GLY A 111 -13.90 -0.52 -4.57
C GLY A 111 -13.30 0.02 -3.27
N LEU A 112 -12.14 -0.48 -2.84
CA LEU A 112 -11.37 0.13 -1.77
C LEU A 112 -10.48 1.25 -2.34
N ILE A 113 -10.53 2.43 -1.73
CA ILE A 113 -9.63 3.54 -2.01
C ILE A 113 -9.02 4.01 -0.70
N LEU A 114 -7.69 4.05 -0.64
CA LEU A 114 -6.93 4.50 0.53
C LEU A 114 -6.03 5.66 0.15
N ALA A 115 -5.85 6.61 1.06
CA ALA A 115 -4.88 7.68 0.95
C ALA A 115 -3.83 7.52 2.05
N GLU A 116 -2.57 7.53 1.66
CA GLU A 116 -1.40 7.45 2.52
C GLU A 116 -0.62 8.78 2.43
N ILE A 117 -0.07 9.21 3.55
CA ILE A 117 0.87 10.33 3.62
C ILE A 117 2.04 9.95 4.52
N GLU A 118 3.25 10.18 4.03
CA GLU A 118 4.48 10.03 4.82
C GLU A 118 4.83 11.34 5.51
N LEU A 119 5.19 11.25 6.79
CA LEU A 119 5.50 12.37 7.67
C LEU A 119 6.88 12.18 8.31
N THR A 120 7.50 13.29 8.67
CA THR A 120 8.78 13.33 9.38
C THR A 120 8.64 13.14 10.89
N SER A 121 7.43 13.37 11.44
CA SER A 121 7.09 13.12 12.85
C SER A 121 5.58 12.88 13.00
N GLU A 122 5.17 12.20 14.07
CA GLU A 122 3.76 11.92 14.37
C GLU A 122 2.96 13.20 14.62
N GLN A 123 3.63 14.26 15.11
CA GLN A 123 3.03 15.56 15.42
C GLN A 123 3.09 16.52 14.23
N GLN A 124 3.62 16.10 13.08
CA GLN A 124 3.66 16.93 11.89
C GLN A 124 2.22 17.25 11.44
N ALA A 125 1.88 18.53 11.48
CA ALA A 125 0.62 19.01 10.94
C ALA A 125 0.61 18.90 9.41
N PHE A 126 -0.55 18.53 8.87
CA PHE A 126 -0.81 18.55 7.43
C PHE A 126 -2.23 19.05 7.18
N THR A 127 -2.45 19.60 6.00
CA THR A 127 -3.78 20.02 5.56
C THR A 127 -4.60 18.78 5.21
N ARG A 128 -5.80 18.68 5.79
CA ARG A 128 -6.76 17.61 5.47
C ARG A 128 -7.58 18.02 4.24
N PRO A 129 -7.46 17.33 3.10
CA PRO A 129 -8.27 17.62 1.92
C PRO A 129 -9.73 17.22 2.14
N ASP A 130 -10.67 17.84 1.42
CA ASP A 130 -12.10 17.59 1.56
C ASP A 130 -12.53 16.16 1.19
N TRP A 131 -11.73 15.46 0.38
CA TRP A 131 -11.93 14.06 0.04
C TRP A 131 -11.41 13.08 1.09
N LEU A 132 -10.69 13.55 2.11
CA LEU A 132 -10.07 12.68 3.12
C LEU A 132 -11.10 12.22 4.15
N GLY A 133 -11.26 10.91 4.28
CA GLY A 133 -12.20 10.28 5.19
C GLY A 133 -11.60 9.89 6.54
N GLN A 134 -12.15 8.79 7.08
CA GLN A 134 -11.74 8.23 8.36
C GLN A 134 -10.28 7.75 8.32
N GLU A 135 -9.56 8.01 9.40
CA GLU A 135 -8.23 7.43 9.61
C GLU A 135 -8.31 5.95 9.98
N VAL A 136 -7.47 5.16 9.32
CA VAL A 136 -7.37 3.70 9.47
C VAL A 136 -5.91 3.24 9.63
N THR A 137 -5.02 4.16 10.06
CA THR A 137 -3.58 3.91 10.27
C THR A 137 -3.31 2.66 11.12
N ASP A 138 -4.06 2.49 12.21
CA ASP A 138 -3.87 1.38 13.15
C ASP A 138 -4.79 0.17 12.89
N ASP A 139 -5.60 0.20 11.83
CA ASP A 139 -6.51 -0.90 11.52
C ASP A 139 -5.84 -1.90 10.58
N PRO A 140 -5.42 -3.08 11.08
CA PRO A 140 -4.64 -4.03 10.32
C PRO A 140 -5.40 -4.60 9.12
N ARG A 141 -6.73 -4.48 9.05
CA ARG A 141 -7.52 -4.92 7.89
C ARG A 141 -7.09 -4.19 6.62
N TYR A 142 -6.70 -2.92 6.72
CA TYR A 142 -6.29 -2.09 5.58
C TYR A 142 -4.81 -2.23 5.19
N PHE A 143 -4.08 -3.17 5.80
CA PHE A 143 -2.68 -3.43 5.43
C PHE A 143 -2.63 -4.30 4.18
N ASN A 144 -1.69 -4.02 3.26
CA ASN A 144 -1.51 -4.81 2.03
C ASN A 144 -1.32 -6.32 2.33
N ALA A 145 -0.64 -6.67 3.42
CA ALA A 145 -0.48 -8.06 3.83
C ALA A 145 -1.83 -8.70 4.19
N SER A 146 -2.67 -7.99 4.95
CA SER A 146 -4.00 -8.45 5.31
C SER A 146 -4.93 -8.53 4.10
N LEU A 147 -4.92 -7.52 3.22
CA LEU A 147 -5.70 -7.51 1.98
C LEU A 147 -5.30 -8.63 1.00
N SER A 148 -4.08 -9.16 1.11
CA SER A 148 -3.61 -10.30 0.31
C SER A 148 -4.05 -11.67 0.87
N VAL A 149 -4.64 -11.68 2.07
CA VAL A 149 -5.15 -12.89 2.74
C VAL A 149 -6.67 -12.84 2.84
N THR A 150 -7.22 -11.69 3.26
CA THR A 150 -8.65 -11.43 3.40
C THR A 150 -9.01 -10.19 2.57
N PRO A 151 -9.25 -10.35 1.26
CA PRO A 151 -9.47 -9.24 0.36
C PRO A 151 -10.76 -8.48 0.69
N TYR A 152 -10.83 -7.22 0.26
CA TYR A 152 -11.96 -6.33 0.54
C TYR A 152 -13.31 -6.90 0.06
N SER A 153 -13.32 -7.65 -1.05
CA SER A 153 -14.51 -8.31 -1.59
C SER A 153 -15.23 -9.24 -0.60
N VAL A 154 -14.52 -9.84 0.37
CA VAL A 154 -15.07 -10.79 1.34
C VAL A 154 -15.34 -10.17 2.71
N TRP A 155 -15.12 -8.86 2.86
CA TRP A 155 -15.44 -8.20 4.11
C TRP A 155 -16.95 -8.17 4.30
N GLU A 156 -17.40 -8.43 5.54
CA GLU A 156 -18.82 -8.28 5.87
C GLU A 156 -19.23 -6.85 5.55
N LYS A 157 -20.04 -6.69 4.50
CA LYS A 157 -20.71 -5.43 4.22
C LYS A 157 -21.65 -5.19 5.38
N ARG A 158 -21.25 -4.33 6.31
CA ARG A 158 -22.17 -3.87 7.34
C ARG A 158 -23.38 -3.25 6.62
N PRO A 159 -24.60 -3.71 6.90
CA PRO A 159 -25.81 -3.19 6.27
C PRO A 159 -26.01 -1.69 6.58
#